data_AF-A0A974PNY1-F1
#
_entry.id   AF-A0A974PNY1-F1
#
_cell.length_a   1.000
_cell.length_b   1.000
_cell.length_c   1.000
_cell.angle_alpha   90.00
_cell.angle_beta   90.00
_cell.angle_gamma   90.00
#
_symmetry.space_group_name_H-M   'P 1'
#
loop_
_entity.id
_entity.type
_entity.pdbx_description
1 polymer ?
#
loop_
_entity_poly.entity_id
_entity_poly.type
_entity_poly.pdbx_seq_one_letter_code
_entity_poly.pdbx_strand_id
1 'polypeptide(L)'
;MVFNPQDKFDPLVFRLIMRCAAAASVTVSLLGILILIKLDPATHGPDCSAGIDKGWHALPIAGAFALSACIVALRWRDQVKKIEDYIRKGERPMIYGMHEPIPTSYSLFFLIMGAAMTLFCAIPIFFVAGNCSNLF
;
A
#
# COMPACT_ATOMS: atom_id res chain seq x y z
N MET A 1 6.94 -7.20 -25.31
CA MET A 1 6.53 -5.80 -25.04
C MET A 1 7.53 -4.90 -25.72
N VAL A 2 7.09 -4.09 -26.68
CA VAL A 2 7.97 -3.14 -27.39
C VAL A 2 8.12 -1.90 -26.49
N PHE A 3 9.37 -1.58 -26.13
CA PHE A 3 9.67 -0.40 -25.33
C PHE A 3 9.50 0.87 -26.17
N ASN A 4 8.71 1.83 -25.69
CA ASN A 4 8.70 3.17 -26.24
C ASN A 4 9.93 3.92 -25.68
N PRO A 5 10.88 4.37 -26.52
CA PRO A 5 12.06 5.12 -26.09
C PRO A 5 11.71 6.44 -25.39
N GLN A 6 10.47 6.90 -25.50
CA GLN A 6 9.96 8.12 -24.87
C GLN A 6 9.27 7.90 -23.52
N ASP A 7 9.06 6.64 -23.09
CA ASP A 7 8.55 6.35 -21.75
C ASP A 7 9.65 6.64 -20.73
N LYS A 8 9.79 7.92 -20.37
CA LYS A 8 10.71 8.36 -19.33
C LYS A 8 10.11 7.94 -17.99
N PHE A 9 10.82 7.06 -17.28
CA PHE A 9 10.58 6.84 -15.86
C PHE A 9 10.69 8.18 -15.13
N ASP A 10 9.59 8.67 -14.56
CA ASP A 10 9.57 9.87 -13.74
C ASP A 10 9.70 9.48 -12.26
N PRO A 11 10.86 9.74 -11.62
CA PRO A 11 11.08 9.39 -10.22
C PRO A 11 10.15 10.15 -9.26
N LEU A 12 9.62 11.30 -9.68
CA LEU A 12 8.70 12.11 -8.90
C LEU A 12 7.32 11.46 -8.82
N VAL A 13 6.82 10.95 -9.95
CA VAL A 13 5.54 10.20 -10.01
C VAL A 13 5.63 8.95 -9.13
N PHE A 14 6.73 8.21 -9.21
CA PHE A 14 6.92 7.03 -8.36
C PHE A 14 6.99 7.37 -6.86
N ARG A 15 7.73 8.41 -6.49
CA ARG A 15 7.82 8.89 -5.09
C ARG A 15 6.44 9.29 -4.56
N LEU A 16 5.62 9.94 -5.38
CA LEU A 16 4.24 10.30 -5.01
C LEU A 16 3.38 9.05 -4.79
N ILE A 17 3.39 8.10 -5.73
CA ILE A 17 2.63 6.85 -5.64
C ILE A 17 2.96 6.09 -4.36
N MET A 18 4.24 5.91 -4.05
CA MET A 18 4.65 5.16 -2.85
C MET A 18 4.27 5.86 -1.55
N ARG A 19 4.32 7.20 -1.50
CA ARG A 19 3.85 7.97 -0.35
C ARG A 19 2.35 7.89 -0.19
N CYS A 20 1.60 8.00 -1.28
CA CYS A 20 0.16 7.84 -1.28
C CYS A 20 -0.25 6.44 -0.82
N ALA A 21 0.41 5.39 -1.29
CA ALA A 21 0.17 4.02 -0.87
C ALA A 21 0.45 3.81 0.63
N ALA A 22 1.55 4.34 1.15
CA ALA A 22 1.87 4.28 2.58
C ALA A 22 0.84 5.06 3.42
N ALA A 23 0.51 6.29 3.03
CA ALA A 23 -0.49 7.10 3.72
C ALA A 23 -1.89 6.46 3.70
N ALA A 24 -2.29 5.89 2.56
CA ALA A 24 -3.55 5.17 2.42
C ALA A 24 -3.56 3.91 3.31
N SER A 25 -2.48 3.12 3.32
CA SER A 25 -2.36 1.93 4.17
C SER A 25 -2.51 2.24 5.67
N VAL A 26 -1.87 3.32 6.13
CA VAL A 26 -2.01 3.79 7.53
C VAL A 26 -3.42 4.30 7.79
N THR A 27 -3.98 5.11 6.88
CA THR A 27 -5.32 5.69 7.04
C THR A 27 -6.40 4.60 7.11
N VAL A 28 -6.34 3.61 6.21
CA VAL A 28 -7.26 2.48 6.19
C VAL A 28 -7.14 1.65 7.46
N SER A 29 -5.91 1.41 7.95
CA SER A 29 -5.70 0.72 9.23
C SER A 29 -6.32 1.48 10.41
N LEU A 30 -6.12 2.81 10.47
CA LEU A 30 -6.73 3.66 11.50
C LEU A 30 -8.26 3.68 11.41
N LEU A 31 -8.83 3.73 10.21
CA LEU A 31 -10.27 3.64 10.01
C LEU A 31 -10.81 2.29 10.51
N GLY A 32 -10.12 1.19 10.23
CA GLY A 32 -10.47 -0.13 10.75
C GLY A 32 -10.50 -0.14 12.29
N ILE A 33 -9.50 0.45 12.95
CA ILE A 33 -9.46 0.59 14.41
C ILE A 33 -10.66 1.40 14.92
N LEU A 34 -10.93 2.56 14.30
CA LEU A 34 -12.04 3.42 14.71
C LEU A 34 -13.39 2.72 14.58
N ILE A 35 -13.61 1.99 13.48
CA ILE A 35 -14.82 1.20 13.28
C ILE A 35 -14.92 0.15 14.38
N LEU A 36 -13.87 -0.65 14.62
CA LEU A 36 -13.88 -1.70 15.64
C LEU A 36 -14.12 -1.18 17.07
N ILE A 37 -13.62 0.02 17.41
CA ILE A 37 -13.83 0.65 18.71
C ILE A 37 -15.26 1.21 18.84
N LYS A 38 -15.84 1.71 17.75
CA LYS A 38 -17.13 2.41 17.77
C LYS A 38 -18.33 1.54 17.46
N LEU A 39 -18.12 0.34 16.92
CA LEU A 39 -19.19 -0.58 16.61
C LEU A 39 -19.69 -1.28 17.87
N ASP A 40 -20.95 -1.09 18.21
CA ASP A 40 -21.61 -1.85 19.28
C ASP A 40 -22.18 -3.17 18.71
N PRO A 41 -21.60 -4.34 19.04
CA PRO A 41 -22.12 -5.61 18.52
C PRO A 41 -23.55 -5.90 18.98
N ALA A 42 -24.00 -5.36 20.11
CA ALA A 42 -25.33 -5.64 20.65
C ALA A 42 -26.45 -5.07 19.78
N THR A 43 -26.19 -3.98 19.05
CA THR A 43 -27.18 -3.33 18.17
C THR A 43 -27.23 -3.92 16.76
N HIS A 44 -26.22 -4.73 16.38
CA HIS A 44 -26.06 -5.26 15.02
C HIS A 44 -26.12 -6.81 14.94
N GLY A 45 -26.43 -7.49 16.05
CA GLY A 45 -26.68 -8.93 16.08
C GLY A 45 -25.42 -9.80 16.28
N PRO A 46 -25.61 -11.13 16.47
CA PRO A 46 -24.54 -12.04 16.86
C PRO A 46 -23.45 -12.21 15.79
N ASP A 47 -23.81 -12.14 14.51
CA ASP A 47 -22.84 -12.22 13.39
C ASP A 47 -21.86 -11.04 13.40
N CYS A 48 -22.32 -9.87 13.85
CA CYS A 48 -21.48 -8.70 13.95
C CYS A 48 -20.40 -8.86 15.04
N SER A 49 -20.73 -9.53 16.15
CA SER A 49 -19.73 -9.86 17.19
C SER A 49 -18.61 -10.75 16.63
N ALA A 50 -18.94 -11.73 15.79
CA ALA A 50 -17.96 -12.58 15.13
C ALA A 50 -17.13 -11.81 14.08
N GLY A 51 -17.74 -10.83 13.39
CA GLY A 51 -17.07 -9.92 12.48
C GLY A 51 -16.04 -9.01 13.18
N ILE A 52 -16.41 -8.43 14.32
CA ILE A 52 -15.53 -7.59 15.15
C ILE A 52 -14.34 -8.39 15.65
N ASP A 53 -14.56 -9.61 16.18
CA ASP A 53 -13.50 -10.48 16.68
C ASP A 53 -12.47 -10.82 15.58
N LYS A 54 -12.95 -11.23 14.40
CA LYS A 54 -12.10 -11.44 13.22
C LYS A 54 -11.37 -10.16 12.78
N GLY A 55 -12.03 -9.01 12.85
CA GLY A 55 -11.43 -7.72 12.55
C GLY A 55 -10.27 -7.38 13.48
N TRP A 56 -10.42 -7.61 14.79
CA TRP A 56 -9.34 -7.44 15.76
C TRP A 56 -8.16 -8.39 15.50
N HIS A 57 -8.43 -9.64 15.16
CA HIS A 57 -7.39 -10.60 14.80
C HIS A 57 -6.67 -10.27 13.48
N ALA A 58 -7.33 -9.60 12.54
CA ALA A 58 -6.73 -9.14 11.29
C ALA A 58 -5.91 -7.85 11.45
N LEU A 59 -6.10 -7.10 12.54
CA LEU A 59 -5.46 -5.80 12.76
C LEU A 59 -3.92 -5.86 12.84
N PRO A 60 -3.28 -6.82 13.53
CA PRO A 60 -1.82 -6.94 13.54
C PRO A 60 -1.25 -7.20 12.14
N ILE A 61 -1.96 -7.97 11.32
CA ILE A 61 -1.57 -8.25 9.94
C ILE A 61 -1.66 -6.96 9.11
N ALA A 62 -2.78 -6.23 9.20
CA ALA A 62 -2.95 -4.94 8.54
C ALA A 62 -1.87 -3.92 8.99
N GLY A 63 -1.56 -3.87 10.29
CA GLY A 63 -0.51 -3.02 10.84
C GLY A 63 0.89 -3.38 10.32
N ALA A 64 1.21 -4.67 10.20
CA ALA A 64 2.46 -5.13 9.60
C ALA A 64 2.57 -4.72 8.12
N PHE A 65 1.48 -4.82 7.36
CA PHE A 65 1.44 -4.35 5.97
C PHE A 65 1.60 -2.83 5.87
N ALA A 66 0.91 -2.05 6.70
CA ALA A 66 1.06 -0.60 6.75
C ALA A 66 2.50 -0.17 7.11
N LEU A 67 3.12 -0.84 8.10
CA LEU A 67 4.52 -0.61 8.45
C LEU A 67 5.45 -0.97 7.30
N SER A 68 5.22 -2.11 6.63
CA SER A 68 6.01 -2.51 5.46
C SER A 68 5.92 -1.48 4.33
N ALA A 69 4.72 -0.94 4.05
CA ALA A 69 4.52 0.11 3.06
C ALA A 69 5.29 1.39 3.43
N CYS A 70 5.32 1.75 4.72
CA CYS A 70 6.12 2.88 5.21
C CYS A 70 7.62 2.65 5.04
N ILE A 71 8.13 1.47 5.41
CA ILE A 71 9.56 1.11 5.25
C ILE A 71 9.94 1.12 3.75
N VAL A 72 9.09 0.57 2.90
CA VAL A 72 9.31 0.55 1.45
C VAL A 72 9.32 1.97 0.90
N ALA A 73 8.37 2.84 1.28
CA ALA A 73 8.35 4.24 0.89
C ALA A 73 9.60 5.01 1.36
N LEU A 74 10.11 4.73 2.57
CA LEU A 74 11.34 5.32 3.08
C LEU A 74 12.57 4.85 2.30
N ARG A 75 12.77 3.53 2.15
CA ARG A 75 13.91 2.96 1.40
C ARG A 75 13.92 3.39 -0.06
N TRP A 76 12.76 3.55 -0.67
CA TRP A 76 12.67 4.05 -2.05
C TRP A 76 13.04 5.52 -2.19
N ARG A 77 12.89 6.34 -1.15
CA ARG A 77 13.38 7.73 -1.18
C ARG A 77 14.89 7.76 -1.44
N ASP A 78 15.63 6.84 -0.83
CA ASP A 78 17.08 6.72 -0.98
C ASP A 78 17.47 6.15 -2.34
N GLN A 79 16.73 5.16 -2.85
CA GLN A 79 16.93 4.59 -4.19
C GLN A 79 16.64 5.61 -5.31
N VAL A 80 15.57 6.39 -5.17
CA VAL A 80 15.21 7.45 -6.13
C VAL A 80 16.31 8.51 -6.21
N LYS A 81 16.88 8.95 -5.08
CA LYS A 81 18.01 9.89 -5.09
C LYS A 81 19.20 9.33 -5.88
N LYS A 82 19.55 8.06 -5.66
CA LYS A 82 20.62 7.40 -6.41
C LYS A 82 20.32 7.38 -7.92
N ILE A 83 19.08 7.04 -8.31
CA ILE A 83 18.65 7.05 -9.71
C ILE A 83 18.73 8.45 -10.32
N GLU A 84 18.29 9.50 -9.60
CA GLU A 84 18.42 10.89 -10.03
C GLU A 84 19.89 11.28 -10.27
N ASP A 85 20.81 10.83 -9.40
CA ASP A 85 22.24 11.07 -9.54
C ASP A 85 22.85 10.32 -10.75
N TYR A 86 22.40 9.10 -11.06
CA TYR A 86 22.82 8.35 -12.25
C TYR A 86 22.35 9.02 -13.55
N ILE A 87 21.09 9.48 -13.59
CA ILE A 87 20.54 10.20 -14.74
C ILE A 87 21.32 11.50 -15.00
N ARG A 88 21.69 12.24 -13.95
CA ARG A 88 22.52 13.45 -14.07
C ARG A 88 23.91 13.17 -14.65
N LYS A 89 24.44 11.97 -14.44
CA LYS A 89 25.73 11.52 -15.00
C LYS A 89 25.62 10.96 -16.43
N GLY A 90 24.41 10.92 -17.00
CA GLY A 90 24.16 10.36 -18.34
C GLY A 90 24.14 8.83 -18.38
N GLU A 91 24.11 8.17 -17.22
CA GLU A 91 24.06 6.72 -17.10
C GLU A 91 22.60 6.22 -17.04
N ARG A 92 22.33 5.01 -17.58
CA ARG A 92 20.99 4.43 -17.52
C ARG A 92 20.63 4.04 -16.08
N PRO A 93 19.40 4.35 -15.60
CA PRO A 93 18.94 3.89 -14.29
C PRO A 93 18.98 2.36 -14.21
N MET A 94 19.55 1.82 -13.14
CA MET A 94 19.55 0.38 -12.86
C MET A 94 18.75 0.09 -11.59
N ILE A 95 18.02 -1.03 -11.55
CA ILE A 95 17.44 -1.52 -10.30
C ILE A 95 18.58 -2.12 -9.46
N TYR A 96 18.91 -1.43 -8.36
CA TYR A 96 19.96 -1.89 -7.46
C TYR A 96 19.59 -3.26 -6.88
N GLY A 97 20.43 -4.27 -7.13
CA GLY A 97 20.24 -5.66 -6.73
C GLY A 97 19.96 -6.63 -7.89
N MET A 98 19.53 -6.15 -9.07
CA MET A 98 19.26 -7.02 -10.23
C MET A 98 20.16 -6.75 -11.45
N HIS A 99 21.01 -5.71 -11.43
CA HIS A 99 21.93 -5.35 -12.55
C HIS A 99 21.26 -5.20 -13.92
N GLU A 100 19.93 -5.07 -13.95
CA GLU A 100 19.14 -4.91 -15.17
C GLU A 100 18.59 -3.47 -15.29
N PRO A 101 18.48 -2.93 -16.52
CA PRO A 101 17.90 -1.62 -16.77
C PRO A 101 16.41 -1.63 -16.39
N ILE A 102 15.94 -0.57 -15.72
CA ILE A 102 14.54 -0.48 -15.25
C ILE A 102 13.59 -0.57 -16.46
N PRO A 103 12.77 -1.63 -16.58
CA PRO A 103 11.72 -1.70 -17.59
C PRO A 103 10.67 -0.60 -17.40
N THR A 104 10.21 0.02 -18.48
CA THR A 104 9.23 1.12 -18.44
C THR A 104 7.86 0.70 -17.91
N SER A 105 7.59 -0.61 -17.83
CA SER A 105 6.41 -1.21 -17.19
C SER A 105 6.42 -1.19 -15.65
N TYR A 106 7.49 -0.73 -15.00
CA TYR A 106 7.60 -0.75 -13.54
C TYR A 106 6.65 0.21 -12.82
N SER A 107 6.26 1.34 -13.41
CA SER A 107 5.28 2.25 -12.79
C SER A 107 3.95 1.55 -12.52
N LEU A 108 3.50 0.71 -13.47
CA LEU A 108 2.29 -0.09 -13.32
C LEU A 108 2.49 -1.17 -12.25
N PHE A 109 3.63 -1.85 -12.25
CA PHE A 109 3.97 -2.85 -11.22
C PHE A 109 3.94 -2.24 -9.81
N PHE A 110 4.49 -1.04 -9.64
CA PHE A 110 4.52 -0.33 -8.37
C PHE A 110 3.15 0.19 -7.95
N LEU A 111 2.32 0.65 -8.89
CA LEU A 111 0.92 0.97 -8.63
C LEU A 111 0.17 -0.27 -8.13
N ILE A 112 0.35 -1.42 -8.78
CA ILE A 112 -0.27 -2.69 -8.39
C ILE A 112 0.20 -3.11 -7.00
N MET A 113 1.51 -3.05 -6.73
CA MET A 113 2.08 -3.33 -5.41
C MET A 113 1.51 -2.42 -4.32
N GLY A 114 1.44 -1.10 -4.57
CA GLY A 114 0.89 -0.14 -3.62
C GLY A 114 -0.60 -0.34 -3.37
N ALA A 115 -1.37 -0.65 -4.43
CA ALA A 115 -2.78 -0.99 -4.33
C ALA A 115 -2.98 -2.29 -3.52
N ALA A 116 -2.18 -3.33 -3.79
CA ALA A 116 -2.23 -4.58 -3.06
C ALA A 116 -1.96 -4.36 -1.55
N MET A 117 -0.88 -3.64 -1.20
CA MET A 117 -0.57 -3.31 0.19
C MET A 117 -1.72 -2.57 0.89
N THR A 118 -2.34 -1.62 0.20
CA THR A 118 -3.48 -0.86 0.72
C THR A 118 -4.71 -1.74 0.91
N LEU A 119 -4.96 -2.67 -0.03
CA LEU A 119 -6.07 -3.61 0.03
C LEU A 119 -5.94 -4.58 1.22
N PHE A 120 -4.73 -5.08 1.49
CA PHE A 120 -4.47 -5.91 2.68
C PHE A 120 -4.78 -5.15 3.99
N CYS A 121 -4.51 -3.84 4.03
CA CYS A 121 -4.86 -3.01 5.19
C CYS A 121 -6.38 -2.84 5.35
N ALA A 122 -7.17 -3.01 4.29
CA ALA A 122 -8.63 -2.91 4.32
C ALA A 122 -9.34 -4.20 4.78
N ILE A 123 -8.61 -5.32 4.94
CA ILE A 123 -9.18 -6.61 5.36
C ILE A 123 -10.01 -6.53 6.66
N PRO A 124 -9.56 -5.85 7.74
CA PRO A 124 -10.37 -5.71 8.94
C PRO A 124 -11.72 -5.03 8.68
N ILE A 125 -11.74 -4.04 7.80
CA ILE A 125 -12.97 -3.32 7.41
C ILE A 125 -13.89 -4.25 6.63
N PHE A 126 -13.36 -5.08 5.71
CA PHE A 126 -14.18 -6.04 4.96
C PHE A 126 -14.80 -7.12 5.86
N PHE A 127 -14.08 -7.59 6.90
CA PHE A 127 -14.67 -8.53 7.87
C PHE A 127 -15.85 -7.91 8.61
N VAL A 128 -15.71 -6.68 9.06
CA VAL A 128 -16.80 -5.97 9.74
C VAL A 128 -17.95 -5.68 8.77
N ALA A 129 -17.66 -5.17 7.57
CA ALA A 129 -18.66 -4.86 6.54
C ALA A 129 -19.43 -6.09 6.02
N GLY A 130 -18.77 -7.24 5.91
CA GLY A 130 -19.42 -8.46 5.43
C GLY A 130 -20.27 -9.17 6.50
N ASN A 131 -20.02 -8.92 7.79
CA ASN A 131 -20.68 -9.64 8.90
C ASN A 131 -21.64 -8.75 9.70
N CYS A 132 -21.53 -7.43 9.60
CA CYS A 132 -22.47 -6.49 10.21
C CYS A 132 -23.36 -5.89 9.11
N SER A 133 -24.60 -6.37 9.01
CA SER A 133 -25.61 -5.78 8.12
C SER A 133 -26.00 -4.37 8.59
N ASN A 134 -26.10 -3.42 7.64
CA ASN A 134 -26.37 -1.99 7.90
C ASN A 134 -25.35 -1.32 8.83
N LEU A 135 -24.08 -1.25 8.42
CA LEU A 135 -23.09 -0.34 9.01
C LEU A 135 -23.43 1.16 8.84
N PHE A 136 -24.53 1.47 8.17
CA PHE A 136 -25.06 2.80 7.88
C PHE A 136 -26.58 2.82 8.09
#